data_AF-G9QHD7-F1
#
_entry.id   AF-G9QHD7-F1
#
_cell.length_a   1.000
_cell.length_b   1.000
_cell.length_c   1.000
_cell.angle_alpha   90.00
_cell.angle_beta   90.00
_cell.angle_gamma   90.00
#
_symmetry.space_group_name_H-M   'P 1'
#
loop_
_entity.id
_entity.type
_entity.pdbx_description
1 polymer ?
#
loop_
_entity_poly.entity_id
_entity_poly.type
_entity_poly.pdbx_seq_one_letter_code
_entity_poly.pdbx_strand_id
1 'polypeptide(L)' 'MSMTSSIDRTQLKLEIQEAMQKLSPDQRTILSLRDIQGYSYDEISKMLSIPLGTVKSRIHSARIALKKEIFGGEHNE' A
#
# COMPACT_ATOMS: atom_id res chain seq x y z
N MET A 1 20.60 -27.37 -0.87
CA MET A 1 20.31 -26.03 -1.41
C MET A 1 18.84 -25.69 -1.11
N SER A 2 18.56 -25.09 0.05
CA SER A 2 17.19 -24.64 0.40
C SER A 2 17.18 -23.26 1.08
N MET A 3 18.29 -22.52 1.04
CA MET A 3 18.41 -21.19 1.67
C MET A 3 17.79 -20.04 0.85
N THR A 4 17.38 -20.27 -0.40
CA THR A 4 16.93 -19.19 -1.30
C THR A 4 15.50 -18.69 -1.01
N SER A 5 14.62 -19.49 -0.39
CA SER A 5 13.19 -19.13 -0.29
C SER A 5 12.86 -18.15 0.84
N SER A 6 13.65 -18.12 1.92
CA SER A 6 13.43 -17.22 3.07
C SER A 6 14.02 -15.82 2.87
N ILE A 7 15.09 -15.71 2.08
CA ILE A 7 15.74 -14.43 1.74
C ILE A 7 14.81 -13.60 0.85
N ASP A 8 14.17 -14.23 -0.14
CA ASP A 8 13.24 -13.61 -1.09
C ASP A 8 12.02 -12.95 -0.40
N ARG A 9 11.39 -13.66 0.54
CA ARG A 9 10.25 -13.11 1.31
C ARG A 9 10.62 -11.93 2.19
N THR A 10 11.82 -11.96 2.76
CA THR A 10 12.31 -10.88 3.63
C THR A 10 12.64 -9.64 2.81
N GLN A 11 13.27 -9.83 1.65
CA GLN A 11 13.58 -8.75 0.70
C GLN A 11 12.30 -8.10 0.16
N LEU A 12 11.34 -8.89 -0.30
CA LEU A 12 10.05 -8.39 -0.79
C LEU A 12 9.31 -7.59 0.28
N LYS A 13 9.36 -8.05 1.55
CA LYS A 13 8.75 -7.31 2.66
C LYS A 13 9.41 -5.96 2.87
N LEU A 14 10.74 -5.89 2.80
CA LEU A 14 11.49 -4.65 2.95
C LEU A 14 11.13 -3.65 1.83
N GLU A 15 11.11 -4.11 0.58
CA GLU A 15 10.73 -3.28 -0.58
C GLU A 15 9.31 -2.72 -0.45
N ILE A 16 8.34 -3.53 -0.01
CA ILE A 16 6.98 -3.07 0.26
C ILE A 16 6.96 -2.03 1.39
N GLN A 17 7.74 -2.22 2.46
CA GLN A 17 7.81 -1.26 3.55
C GLN A 17 8.42 0.08 3.12
N GLU A 18 9.47 0.06 2.31
CA GLU A 18 10.10 1.26 1.76
C GLU A 18 9.15 1.98 0.79
N ALA A 19 8.48 1.25 -0.09
CA ALA A 19 7.48 1.81 -1.00
C ALA A 19 6.30 2.46 -0.24
N MET A 20 5.82 1.82 0.83
CA MET A 20 4.81 2.40 1.72
C MET A 20 5.28 3.69 2.40
N GLN A 21 6.57 3.83 2.68
CA GLN A 21 7.14 5.05 3.27
C GLN A 21 7.14 6.23 2.30
N LYS A 22 7.22 5.98 0.99
CA LYS A 22 7.18 7.01 -0.07
C LYS A 22 5.76 7.50 -0.38
N LEU A 23 4.73 6.77 0.06
CA LEU A 23 3.34 7.21 -0.07
C LEU A 23 3.00 8.38 0.83
N SER A 24 2.05 9.21 0.38
CA SER A 24 1.50 10.27 1.22
C SER A 24 0.79 9.70 2.45
N PRO A 25 0.67 10.47 3.55
CA PRO A 25 0.00 10.01 4.77
C PRO A 25 -1.44 9.49 4.51
N ASP A 26 -2.21 10.19 3.67
CA ASP A 26 -3.56 9.75 3.28
C ASP A 26 -3.56 8.41 2.52
N GLN A 27 -2.64 8.24 1.57
CA GLN A 27 -2.52 7.01 0.79
C GLN A 27 -2.14 5.82 1.67
N ARG A 28 -1.15 6.01 2.56
CA ARG A 28 -0.72 4.99 3.52
C ARG A 28 -1.85 4.63 4.48
N THR A 29 -2.57 5.63 4.99
CA THR A 29 -3.68 5.42 5.93
C THR A 29 -4.77 4.57 5.28
N ILE A 30 -5.21 4.92 4.06
CA ILE A 30 -6.32 4.21 3.43
C ILE A 30 -5.95 2.78 3.01
N LEU A 31 -4.70 2.55 2.59
CA LEU A 31 -4.19 1.20 2.33
C LEU A 31 -4.05 0.40 3.62
N SER A 32 -3.56 1.01 4.71
CA SER A 32 -3.43 0.32 5.99
C SER A 32 -4.79 -0.14 6.51
N LEU A 33 -5.80 0.74 6.50
CA LEU A 33 -7.15 0.39 6.92
C LEU A 33 -7.74 -0.74 6.06
N ARG A 34 -7.50 -0.72 4.74
CA ARG A 34 -8.07 -1.72 3.82
C ARG A 34 -7.30 -3.04 3.80
N ASP A 35 -6.02 -2.98 3.49
CA ASP A 35 -5.21 -4.13 3.12
C ASP A 35 -4.45 -4.74 4.32
N ILE A 36 -4.22 -3.97 5.39
CA ILE A 36 -3.56 -4.47 6.61
C ILE A 36 -4.59 -4.78 7.71
N GLN A 37 -5.51 -3.87 7.98
CA GLN A 37 -6.50 -4.01 9.05
C GLN A 37 -7.79 -4.71 8.57
N GLY A 38 -8.00 -4.83 7.26
CA GLY A 38 -9.09 -5.62 6.69
C GLY A 38 -10.46 -4.95 6.71
N TYR A 39 -10.55 -3.64 6.96
CA TYR A 39 -11.84 -2.95 7.00
C TYR A 39 -12.53 -2.88 5.63
N SER A 40 -13.85 -2.90 5.69
CA SER A 40 -14.73 -2.69 4.54
C SER A 40 -14.69 -1.24 4.08
N TYR A 41 -15.00 -0.98 2.81
CA TYR A 41 -15.05 0.40 2.31
C TYR A 41 -16.07 1.27 3.06
N ASP A 42 -17.18 0.68 3.51
CA ASP A 42 -18.20 1.34 4.31
C ASP A 42 -17.69 1.71 5.72
N GLU A 43 -16.97 0.80 6.37
CA GLU A 43 -16.34 1.04 7.68
C GLU A 43 -15.28 2.15 7.58
N ILE A 44 -14.46 2.13 6.53
CA ILE A 44 -13.46 3.17 6.26
C ILE A 44 -14.14 4.52 5.98
N SER A 45 -15.24 4.52 5.23
CA SER A 45 -16.04 5.73 4.95
C SER A 45 -16.55 6.36 6.24
N LYS A 46 -17.07 5.54 7.17
CA LYS A 46 -17.53 5.98 8.49
C LYS A 46 -16.38 6.46 9.38
N MET A 47 -15.28 5.71 9.48
CA MET A 47 -14.13 6.06 10.31
C MET A 47 -13.47 7.38 9.89
N LEU A 48 -13.32 7.59 8.58
CA LEU A 48 -12.68 8.79 8.04
C LEU A 48 -13.67 9.92 7.77
N SER A 49 -14.98 9.69 7.96
CA SER A 49 -16.04 10.66 7.64
C SER A 49 -15.94 11.23 6.22
N ILE A 50 -15.67 10.37 5.24
CA ILE A 50 -15.60 10.72 3.81
C ILE A 50 -16.56 9.85 2.98
N PRO A 51 -17.07 10.32 1.83
CA PRO A 51 -17.99 9.54 1.00
C PRO A 51 -17.39 8.21 0.52
N LEU A 52 -18.23 7.18 0.41
CA LEU A 52 -17.82 5.86 -0.10
C LEU A 52 -17.16 5.94 -1.49
N GLY A 53 -17.65 6.84 -2.36
CA GLY A 53 -17.03 7.11 -3.66
C GLY A 53 -15.59 7.62 -3.54
N THR A 54 -15.32 8.49 -2.56
CA THR A 54 -14.00 9.00 -2.23
C THR A 54 -13.09 7.93 -1.65
N VAL A 55 -13.63 7.03 -0.81
CA VAL A 55 -12.86 5.86 -0.31
C VAL A 55 -12.38 5.00 -1.48
N LYS A 56 -13.28 4.64 -2.40
CA LYS A 56 -12.94 3.82 -3.57
C LYS A 56 -11.87 4.48 -4.44
N SER A 57 -12.03 5.78 -4.75
CA SER A 57 -11.06 6.49 -5.58
C SER A 57 -9.71 6.65 -4.88
N ARG A 58 -9.69 7.00 -3.59
CA ARG A 58 -8.45 7.10 -2.80
C ARG A 58 -7.71 5.77 -2.69
N ILE A 59 -8.41 4.65 -2.45
CA ILE A 59 -7.79 3.31 -2.44
C ILE A 59 -7.17 2.99 -3.80
N HIS A 60 -7.90 3.25 -4.89
CA HIS A 60 -7.39 3.01 -6.23
C HIS A 60 -6.12 3.83 -6.52
N SER A 61 -6.15 5.14 -6.25
CA SER A 61 -4.99 6.01 -6.43
C SER A 61 -3.82 5.60 -5.53
N ALA A 62 -4.08 5.21 -4.28
CA ALA A 62 -3.04 4.75 -3.36
C ALA A 62 -2.37 3.44 -3.84
N ARG A 63 -3.15 2.50 -4.39
CA ARG A 63 -2.60 1.26 -4.99
C ARG A 63 -1.76 1.53 -6.23
N ILE A 64 -2.17 2.47 -7.08
CA ILE A 64 -1.37 2.91 -8.24
C ILE A 64 -0.05 3.51 -7.77
N ALA A 65 -0.10 4.40 -6.76
CA ALA A 65 1.10 4.99 -6.19
C ALA A 65 2.01 3.92 -5.60
N LEU A 66 1.49 2.98 -4.81
CA LEU A 66 2.29 1.88 -4.25
C LEU A 66 2.94 1.02 -5.34
N LYS A 67 2.18 0.69 -6.39
CA LYS A 67 2.70 -0.03 -7.55
C LYS A 67 3.83 0.76 -8.22
N LYS A 68 3.67 2.07 -8.37
CA LYS A 68 4.72 2.93 -8.94
C LYS A 68 5.97 2.94 -8.06
N GLU A 69 5.84 2.96 -6.74
CA GLU A 69 7.01 2.94 -5.85
C GLU A 69 7.73 1.58 -5.83
N ILE A 70 7.00 0.47 -6.03
CA ILE A 70 7.58 -0.88 -6.10
C ILE A 70 8.24 -1.13 -7.46
N PHE A 71 7.57 -0.82 -8.57
CA PHE A 71 8.01 -1.19 -9.92
C PHE A 71 8.61 -0.04 -10.73
N GLY A 72 8.37 1.21 -10.33
CA GLY A 72 8.93 2.41 -10.94
C GLY A 72 10.16 2.94 -10.21
N GLY A 73 10.65 2.21 -9.20
CA GLY A 73 11.94 2.45 -8.55
C GLY A 73 13.13 1.87 -9.31
N GLU A 74 12.92 1.16 -10.42
CA GLU A 74 13.99 0.81 -11.35
C GLU A 74 14.32 2.03 -12.23
N HIS A 75 15.57 2.48 -12.14
CA HIS A 75 16.21 3.57 -12.89
C HIS A 75 15.92 5.00 -12.42
N ASN A 76 16.69 5.47 -11.46
CA ASN A 76 17.37 6.76 -11.62
C ASN A 76 18.80 6.63 -11.07
N GLU A 77 19.74 6.80 -11.99
CA GLU A 77 21.20 6.86 -11.82
C GLU A 77 21.65 7.88 -10.76
#